data_AF-A0A258LCD8-F1
#
_entry.id   AF-A0A258LCD8-F1
#
_cell.length_a   1.000
_cell.length_b   1.000
_cell.length_c   1.000
_cell.angle_alpha   90.00
_cell.angle_beta   90.00
_cell.angle_gamma   90.00
#
_symmetry.space_group_name_H-M   'P 1'
#
loop_
_entity.id
_entity.type
_entity.pdbx_description
1 polymer ?
#
loop_
_entity_poly.entity_id
_entity_poly.type
_entity_poly.pdbx_seq_one_letter_code
_entity_poly.pdbx_strand_id
1 'polypeptide(L)'
;MISKLFHHLFKHIDAFLMACLFFAMLLSLFVLYSASGQSVDRISAQLINMTVALSVLWVAANISPQKLERVALILYVLGVMLLIAVALFGTISHGARRWLNIGFTQIQPSELMRIAMPMMLAWYFASREGKPSAANFVIAGLLLALPVALIMKQPDLGTSLLIASSGFYVLFLAGLSWRFLIGASVSLMALMPVFWSMLHDYQRRRIEILFDPT
;
A
#
# COMPACT_ATOMS: atom_id res chain seq x y z
N MET A 1 32.74 18.98 -13.51
CA MET A 1 32.38 17.54 -13.61
C MET A 1 31.36 17.14 -12.56
N ILE A 2 31.55 17.52 -11.28
CA ILE A 2 30.64 17.21 -10.16
C ILE A 2 29.21 17.77 -10.38
N SER A 3 29.08 19.00 -10.88
CA SER A 3 27.76 19.61 -11.14
C SER A 3 26.94 18.88 -12.21
N LYS A 4 27.59 18.35 -13.26
CA LYS A 4 26.92 17.56 -14.31
C LYS A 4 26.47 16.19 -13.80
N LEU A 5 27.28 15.57 -12.94
CA LEU A 5 26.92 14.32 -12.27
C LEU A 5 25.72 14.54 -11.33
N PHE A 6 25.76 15.58 -10.50
CA PHE A 6 24.65 15.95 -9.61
C PHE A 6 23.37 16.23 -10.39
N HIS A 7 23.48 16.99 -11.50
CA HIS A 7 22.32 17.30 -12.33
C HIS A 7 21.71 16.05 -12.99
N HIS A 8 22.52 15.04 -13.32
CA HIS A 8 22.01 13.79 -13.88
C HIS A 8 21.35 12.89 -12.81
N LEU A 9 21.91 12.84 -11.60
CA LEU A 9 21.40 12.03 -10.48
C LEU A 9 20.12 12.58 -9.86
N PHE A 10 19.88 13.90 -9.97
CA PHE A 10 18.70 14.59 -9.41
C PHE A 10 17.71 15.08 -10.46
N LYS A 11 17.94 14.82 -11.76
CA LYS A 11 17.07 15.33 -12.84
C LYS A 11 15.60 14.91 -12.70
N HIS A 12 15.38 13.71 -12.18
CA HIS A 12 14.05 13.10 -12.07
C HIS A 12 13.39 13.34 -10.70
N ILE A 13 14.02 14.14 -9.84
CA ILE A 13 13.56 14.38 -8.48
C ILE A 13 13.07 15.82 -8.35
N ASP A 14 11.81 15.98 -7.95
CA ASP A 14 11.22 17.29 -7.67
C ASP A 14 11.76 17.84 -6.35
N ALA A 15 12.45 18.97 -6.41
CA ALA A 15 13.11 19.58 -5.25
C ALA A 15 12.12 20.07 -4.18
N PHE A 16 10.93 20.53 -4.57
CA PHE A 16 9.91 21.00 -3.65
C PHE A 16 9.31 19.84 -2.85
N LEU A 17 8.91 18.77 -3.55
CA LEU A 17 8.44 17.53 -2.92
C LEU A 17 9.49 16.91 -2.00
N MET A 18 10.77 16.90 -2.42
CA MET A 18 11.86 16.43 -1.56
C MET A 18 12.04 17.30 -0.31
N ALA A 19 11.93 18.62 -0.43
CA ALA A 19 12.01 19.51 0.73
C ALA A 19 10.88 19.23 1.74
N CYS A 20 9.64 19.04 1.25
CA CYS A 20 8.51 18.64 2.09
C CYS A 20 8.75 17.28 2.77
N LEU A 21 9.29 16.29 2.03
CA LEU A 21 9.64 14.98 2.59
C LEU A 21 10.71 15.07 3.68
N PHE A 22 11.79 15.83 3.44
CA PHE A 22 12.84 16.02 4.45
C PHE A 22 12.30 16.72 5.70
N PHE A 23 11.45 17.74 5.53
CA PHE A 23 10.81 18.41 6.65
C PHE A 23 9.95 17.43 7.48
N ALA A 24 9.13 16.60 6.83
CA ALA A 24 8.35 15.58 7.51
C ALA A 24 9.22 14.53 8.22
N MET A 25 10.35 14.13 7.63
CA MET A 25 11.31 13.21 8.25
C MET A 25 11.96 13.82 9.50
N LEU A 26 12.35 15.09 9.46
CA LEU A 26 12.91 15.80 10.62
C LEU A 26 11.89 15.91 11.76
N LEU A 27 10.64 16.28 11.44
CA LEU A 27 9.56 16.29 12.41
C LEU A 27 9.32 14.90 13.01
N SER A 28 9.36 13.84 12.18
CA SER A 28 9.22 12.46 12.63
C SER A 28 10.30 12.07 13.64
N LEU A 29 11.57 12.44 13.40
CA LEU A 29 12.67 12.17 14.34
C LEU A 29 12.49 12.94 15.65
N PHE A 30 12.10 14.21 15.57
CA PHE A 30 11.85 15.05 16.75
C PHE A 30 10.73 14.47 17.63
N VAL A 31 9.60 14.12 17.02
CA VAL A 31 8.46 13.51 17.73
C VAL A 31 8.84 12.14 18.30
N LEU A 32 9.60 11.31 17.55
CA LEU A 32 10.05 10.01 18.03
C LEU A 32 10.98 10.14 19.23
N TYR A 33 11.91 11.09 19.22
CA TYR A 33 12.80 11.34 20.34
C TYR A 33 12.01 11.71 21.61
N SER A 34 11.02 12.60 21.46
CA SER A 34 10.16 13.01 22.55
C SER A 34 9.30 11.86 23.09
N ALA A 35 8.64 11.11 22.20
CA ALA A 35 7.71 10.05 22.57
C ALA A 35 8.40 8.78 23.12
N SER A 36 9.64 8.52 22.70
CA SER A 36 10.39 7.32 23.11
C SER A 36 11.17 7.49 24.42
N GLY A 37 10.98 8.59 25.15
CA GLY A 37 11.74 8.88 26.36
C GLY A 37 13.22 9.13 26.08
N GLN A 38 13.53 9.78 24.96
CA GLN A 38 14.89 10.15 24.55
C GLN A 38 15.82 8.97 24.20
N SER A 39 15.25 7.83 23.77
CA SER A 39 16.04 6.66 23.39
C SER A 39 16.85 6.87 22.10
N VAL A 40 18.18 6.86 22.22
CA VAL A 40 19.10 7.00 21.07
C VAL A 40 18.99 5.81 20.12
N ASP A 41 18.76 4.61 20.64
CA ASP A 41 18.64 3.39 19.84
C ASP A 41 17.47 3.46 18.85
N ARG A 42 16.31 4.01 19.26
CA ARG A 42 15.15 4.18 18.38
C ARG A 42 15.40 5.20 17.28
N ILE A 43 16.10 6.29 17.59
CA ILE A 43 16.54 7.25 16.57
C ILE A 43 17.47 6.58 15.57
N SER A 44 18.48 5.84 16.06
CA SER A 44 19.48 5.21 15.19
C SER A 44 18.82 4.23 14.21
N ALA A 45 17.88 3.40 14.69
CA ALA A 45 17.10 2.49 13.86
C ALA A 45 16.23 3.25 12.85
N GLN A 46 15.60 4.35 13.26
CA GLN A 46 14.78 5.18 12.36
C GLN A 46 15.62 5.85 11.27
N LEU A 47 16.82 6.33 11.59
CA LEU A 47 17.75 6.90 10.62
C LEU A 47 18.17 5.86 9.58
N ILE A 48 18.50 4.63 10.01
CA ILE A 48 18.83 3.52 9.09
C ILE A 48 17.65 3.26 8.14
N ASN A 49 16.43 3.15 8.69
CA ASN A 49 15.22 2.94 7.89
C ASN A 49 14.98 4.09 6.89
N MET A 50 15.17 5.34 7.31
CA MET A 50 15.06 6.52 6.45
C MET A 50 16.11 6.49 5.33
N THR A 51 17.36 6.14 5.63
CA THR A 51 18.43 6.00 4.62
C THR A 51 18.10 4.91 3.60
N VAL A 52 17.62 3.74 4.05
CA VAL A 52 17.19 2.67 3.16
C VAL A 52 16.02 3.13 2.29
N ALA A 53 15.01 3.77 2.86
CA ALA A 53 13.85 4.28 2.11
C ALA A 53 14.23 5.34 1.08
N LEU A 54 15.11 6.29 1.43
CA LEU A 54 15.62 7.31 0.49
C LEU A 54 16.45 6.68 -0.63
N SER A 55 17.23 5.64 -0.33
CA SER A 55 17.99 4.90 -1.34
C SER A 55 17.06 4.19 -2.33
N VAL A 56 16.01 3.53 -1.84
CA VAL A 56 14.98 2.89 -2.69
C VAL A 56 14.23 3.92 -3.53
N LEU A 57 13.86 5.06 -2.94
CA LEU A 57 13.23 6.18 -3.66
C LEU A 57 14.13 6.69 -4.78
N TRP A 58 15.42 6.90 -4.50
CA TRP A 58 16.38 7.38 -5.48
C TRP A 58 16.55 6.39 -6.64
N VAL A 59 16.64 5.08 -6.36
CA VAL A 59 16.69 4.05 -7.41
C VAL A 59 15.40 4.07 -8.23
N ALA A 60 14.23 4.08 -7.58
CA ALA A 60 12.93 4.07 -8.25
C ALA A 60 12.72 5.32 -9.14
N ALA A 61 13.17 6.50 -8.69
CA ALA A 61 13.08 7.75 -9.45
C ALA A 61 13.89 7.72 -10.76
N ASN A 62 14.92 6.88 -10.84
CA ASN A 62 15.75 6.72 -12.03
C ASN A 62 15.24 5.60 -12.98
N ILE A 63 14.17 4.88 -12.62
CA ILE A 63 13.55 3.88 -13.48
C ILE A 63 12.50 4.56 -14.37
N SER A 64 12.60 4.34 -15.68
CA SER A 64 11.64 4.92 -16.62
C SER A 64 10.23 4.33 -16.43
N PRO A 65 9.16 5.11 -16.67
CA PRO A 65 7.78 4.63 -16.54
C PRO A 65 7.48 3.35 -17.35
N GLN A 66 8.07 3.21 -18.53
CA GLN A 66 7.89 2.04 -19.39
C GLN A 66 8.51 0.75 -18.80
N LYS A 67 9.53 0.88 -17.96
CA LYS A 67 10.10 -0.27 -17.23
C LYS A 67 9.23 -0.61 -16.02
N LEU A 68 8.76 0.41 -15.28
CA LEU A 68 7.82 0.23 -14.16
C LEU A 68 6.55 -0.49 -14.61
N GLU A 69 6.07 -0.17 -15.80
CA GLU A 69 4.93 -0.82 -16.44
C GLU A 69 5.14 -2.33 -16.60
N ARG A 70 6.27 -2.78 -17.13
CA ARG A 70 6.58 -4.22 -17.28
C ARG A 70 6.73 -4.94 -15.94
N VAL A 71 7.22 -4.22 -14.94
CA VAL A 71 7.46 -4.75 -13.59
C VAL A 71 6.14 -4.84 -12.79
N ALA A 72 5.10 -4.10 -13.16
CA ALA A 72 3.81 -4.08 -12.46
C ALA A 72 3.19 -5.47 -12.29
N LEU A 73 3.16 -6.27 -13.37
CA LEU A 73 2.65 -7.65 -13.33
C LEU A 73 3.48 -8.53 -12.38
N ILE A 74 4.81 -8.42 -12.44
CA ILE A 74 5.72 -9.19 -11.59
C ILE A 74 5.52 -8.82 -10.12
N LEU A 75 5.44 -7.52 -9.79
CA LEU A 75 5.21 -7.05 -8.43
C LEU A 75 3.86 -7.51 -7.89
N TYR A 76 2.81 -7.49 -8.72
CA TYR A 76 1.49 -7.96 -8.32
C TYR A 76 1.50 -9.46 -8.01
N VAL A 77 2.02 -10.29 -8.93
CA VAL A 77 2.07 -11.73 -8.74
C VAL A 77 2.93 -12.09 -7.54
N LEU A 78 4.10 -11.46 -7.39
CA LEU A 78 4.97 -11.64 -6.24
C LEU A 78 4.30 -11.19 -4.93
N GLY A 79 3.61 -10.06 -4.94
CA GLY A 79 2.88 -9.58 -3.76
C GLY A 79 1.72 -10.49 -3.35
N VAL A 80 0.95 -11.02 -4.30
CA VAL A 80 -0.09 -12.01 -4.03
C VAL A 80 0.52 -13.30 -3.49
N MET A 81 1.62 -13.79 -4.07
CA MET A 81 2.34 -14.96 -3.55
C MET A 81 2.84 -14.73 -2.12
N LEU A 82 3.37 -13.55 -1.81
CA LEU A 82 3.80 -13.21 -0.46
C LEU A 82 2.62 -13.10 0.53
N LEU A 83 1.46 -12.59 0.10
CA LEU A 83 0.25 -12.58 0.92
C LEU A 83 -0.23 -14.00 1.26
N ILE A 84 -0.18 -14.90 0.27
CA ILE A 84 -0.48 -16.33 0.49
C ILE A 84 0.56 -16.93 1.44
N ALA A 85 1.84 -16.64 1.24
CA ALA A 85 2.91 -17.11 2.11
C ALA A 85 2.73 -16.62 3.56
N VAL A 86 2.30 -15.37 3.79
CA VAL A 86 1.96 -14.88 5.13
C VAL A 86 0.75 -15.58 5.71
N ALA A 87 -0.28 -15.88 4.92
CA ALA A 87 -1.43 -16.63 5.42
C ALA A 87 -1.01 -18.02 5.96
N LEU A 88 -0.08 -18.69 5.28
CA LEU A 88 0.40 -20.03 5.63
C LEU A 88 1.48 -20.03 6.73
N PHE A 89 2.51 -19.20 6.57
CA PHE A 89 3.76 -19.23 7.35
C PHE A 89 4.02 -17.95 8.16
N GLY A 90 3.11 -16.98 8.14
CA GLY A 90 3.29 -15.71 8.83
C GLY A 90 3.35 -15.87 10.35
N THR A 91 4.12 -14.99 10.99
CA THR A 91 4.19 -14.91 12.45
C THR A 91 2.99 -14.17 13.00
N ILE A 92 2.38 -14.68 14.07
CA ILE A 92 1.27 -14.00 14.77
C ILE A 92 1.88 -12.94 15.70
N SER A 93 1.54 -11.68 15.46
CA SER A 93 1.92 -10.56 16.33
C SER A 93 0.69 -9.71 16.61
N HIS A 94 0.48 -9.33 17.88
CA HIS A 94 -0.69 -8.56 18.32
C HIS A 94 -2.05 -9.10 17.83
N GLY A 95 -2.20 -10.43 17.78
CA GLY A 95 -3.43 -11.10 17.34
C GLY A 95 -3.66 -11.15 15.83
N ALA A 96 -2.71 -10.71 15.00
CA ALA A 96 -2.81 -10.75 13.55
C ALA A 96 -1.57 -11.41 12.91
N ARG A 97 -1.80 -12.20 11.86
CA ARG A 97 -0.73 -12.84 11.07
C ARG A 97 -0.44 -11.98 9.83
N ARG A 98 0.49 -11.03 9.97
CA ARG A 98 0.80 -10.02 8.93
C ARG A 98 2.26 -9.96 8.50
N TRP A 99 3.16 -10.47 9.34
CA TRP A 99 4.59 -10.35 9.16
C TRP A 99 5.18 -11.69 8.73
N LEU A 100 6.08 -11.64 7.76
CA LEU A 100 6.90 -12.78 7.35
C LEU A 100 8.31 -12.54 7.89
N ASN A 101 8.78 -13.44 8.76
CA ASN A 101 10.13 -13.39 9.28
C ASN A 101 11.08 -14.10 8.32
N ILE A 102 12.02 -13.36 7.73
CA ILE A 102 13.03 -13.86 6.77
C ILE A 102 14.38 -14.10 7.48
N GLY A 103 14.38 -14.16 8.82
CA GLY A 103 15.55 -14.39 9.67
C GLY A 103 16.29 -13.12 10.07
N PHE A 104 16.56 -12.22 9.11
CA PHE A 104 17.27 -10.95 9.37
C PHE A 104 16.35 -9.73 9.44
N THR A 105 15.16 -9.82 8.85
CA THR A 105 14.16 -8.74 8.86
C THR A 105 12.74 -9.30 8.79
N GLN A 106 11.78 -8.47 9.17
CA GLN A 106 10.36 -8.76 9.03
C GLN A 106 9.81 -7.97 7.85
N ILE A 107 9.21 -8.66 6.88
CA ILE A 107 8.57 -8.02 5.74
C ILE A 107 7.06 -8.14 5.90
N GLN A 108 6.36 -7.04 5.64
CA GLN A 108 4.91 -6.99 5.57
C GLN A 108 4.48 -6.97 4.09
N PRO A 109 3.97 -8.08 3.52
CA PRO A 109 3.64 -8.14 2.09
C PRO A 109 2.58 -7.16 1.64
N SER A 110 1.67 -6.76 2.54
CA SER A 110 0.64 -5.79 2.23
C SER A 110 1.21 -4.41 1.87
N GLU A 111 2.41 -4.07 2.35
CA GLU A 111 3.15 -2.86 1.96
C GLU A 111 3.47 -2.85 0.47
N LEU A 112 3.98 -3.98 -0.03
CA LEU A 112 4.27 -4.13 -1.45
C LEU A 112 3.00 -3.99 -2.29
N MET A 113 1.90 -4.56 -1.81
CA MET A 113 0.61 -4.47 -2.49
C MET A 113 0.06 -3.05 -2.56
N ARG A 114 0.38 -2.15 -1.63
CA ARG A 114 -0.04 -0.73 -1.71
C ARG A 114 0.46 -0.04 -2.99
N ILE A 115 1.60 -0.48 -3.51
CA ILE A 115 2.19 0.06 -4.74
C ILE A 115 1.84 -0.84 -5.93
N ALA A 116 1.96 -2.17 -5.78
CA ALA A 116 1.79 -3.11 -6.87
C ALA A 116 0.36 -3.15 -7.42
N MET A 117 -0.67 -3.00 -6.58
CA MET A 117 -2.08 -3.07 -7.00
C MET A 117 -2.48 -1.94 -7.97
N PRO A 118 -2.32 -0.64 -7.63
CA PRO A 118 -2.66 0.43 -8.55
C PRO A 118 -1.79 0.39 -9.82
N MET A 119 -0.50 0.03 -9.70
CA MET A 119 0.37 -0.16 -10.87
C MET A 119 -0.13 -1.27 -11.81
N MET A 120 -0.56 -2.41 -11.25
CA MET A 120 -1.10 -3.52 -12.03
C MET A 120 -2.38 -3.14 -12.76
N LEU A 121 -3.30 -2.44 -12.10
CA LEU A 121 -4.52 -1.98 -12.76
C LEU A 121 -4.20 -0.95 -13.85
N ALA A 122 -3.30 -0.02 -13.59
CA ALA A 122 -2.88 0.96 -14.59
C ALA A 122 -2.28 0.26 -15.82
N TRP A 123 -1.36 -0.69 -15.61
CA TRP A 123 -0.80 -1.51 -16.69
C TRP A 123 -1.87 -2.30 -17.46
N TYR A 124 -2.81 -2.91 -16.74
CA TYR A 124 -3.86 -3.73 -17.32
C TYR A 124 -4.78 -2.94 -18.27
N PHE A 125 -5.12 -1.69 -17.93
CA PHE A 125 -5.87 -0.81 -18.82
C PHE A 125 -4.99 -0.20 -19.91
N ALA A 126 -3.72 0.15 -19.61
CA ALA A 126 -2.80 0.73 -20.60
C ALA A 126 -2.46 -0.26 -21.73
N SER A 127 -2.34 -1.55 -21.42
CA SER A 127 -2.02 -2.61 -22.38
C SER A 127 -3.16 -2.96 -23.34
N ARG A 128 -4.35 -2.37 -23.15
CA ARG A 128 -5.53 -2.66 -23.96
C ARG A 128 -5.84 -1.48 -24.85
N GLU A 129 -5.72 -1.69 -26.15
CA GLU A 129 -6.03 -0.68 -27.14
C GLU A 129 -7.54 -0.40 -27.16
N GLY A 130 -7.92 0.88 -27.11
CA GLY A 130 -9.30 1.33 -27.26
C GLY A 130 -10.07 1.55 -25.95
N LYS A 131 -11.39 1.73 -26.08
CA LYS A 131 -12.28 2.00 -24.93
C LYS A 131 -12.43 0.72 -24.09
N PRO A 132 -12.23 0.79 -22.76
CA PRO A 132 -12.41 -0.39 -21.91
C PRO A 132 -13.83 -0.94 -22.00
N SER A 133 -13.96 -2.24 -22.28
CA SER A 133 -15.25 -2.93 -22.26
C SER A 133 -15.69 -3.22 -20.82
N ALA A 134 -16.97 -3.54 -20.61
CA ALA A 134 -17.48 -3.95 -19.30
C ALA A 134 -16.73 -5.17 -18.74
N ALA A 135 -16.34 -6.12 -19.59
CA ALA A 135 -15.54 -7.29 -19.20
C ALA A 135 -14.17 -6.89 -18.64
N ASN A 136 -13.58 -5.82 -19.17
CA ASN A 136 -12.29 -5.31 -18.69
C ASN A 136 -12.41 -4.86 -17.22
N PHE A 137 -13.49 -4.15 -16.89
CA PHE A 137 -13.76 -3.70 -15.52
C PHE A 137 -14.09 -4.85 -14.57
N VAL A 138 -14.79 -5.90 -15.03
CA VAL A 138 -15.05 -7.09 -14.21
C VAL A 138 -13.75 -7.78 -13.82
N ILE A 139 -12.87 -8.03 -14.79
CA ILE A 139 -11.58 -8.67 -14.51
C ILE A 139 -10.70 -7.77 -13.62
N ALA A 140 -10.67 -6.45 -13.87
CA ALA A 140 -9.94 -5.52 -13.01
C ALA A 140 -10.49 -5.50 -11.57
N GLY A 141 -11.81 -5.62 -11.41
CA GLY A 141 -12.47 -5.80 -10.12
C GLY A 141 -12.05 -7.09 -9.43
N LEU A 142 -11.94 -8.21 -10.17
CA LEU A 142 -11.44 -9.48 -9.62
C LEU A 142 -9.96 -9.40 -9.21
N LEU A 143 -9.11 -8.75 -10.02
CA LEU A 143 -7.71 -8.49 -9.71
C LEU A 143 -7.56 -7.64 -8.44
N LEU A 144 -8.47 -6.69 -8.21
CA LEU A 144 -8.51 -5.90 -6.99
C LEU A 144 -9.05 -6.71 -5.79
N ALA A 145 -10.13 -7.47 -5.98
CA ALA A 145 -10.79 -8.22 -4.92
C ALA A 145 -9.89 -9.29 -4.31
N LEU A 146 -9.03 -9.93 -5.11
CA LEU A 146 -8.12 -10.99 -4.67
C LEU A 146 -7.19 -10.55 -3.52
N PRO A 147 -6.31 -9.54 -3.67
CA PRO A 147 -5.44 -9.09 -2.59
C PRO A 147 -6.21 -8.46 -1.43
N VAL A 148 -7.30 -7.74 -1.69
CA VAL A 148 -8.15 -7.16 -0.63
C VAL A 148 -8.69 -8.27 0.26
N ALA A 149 -9.26 -9.33 -0.32
CA ALA A 149 -9.78 -10.47 0.44
C ALA A 149 -8.69 -11.21 1.23
N LEU A 150 -7.49 -11.39 0.66
CA LEU A 150 -6.35 -11.99 1.36
C LEU A 150 -5.92 -11.16 2.57
N ILE A 151 -5.89 -9.83 2.44
CA ILE A 151 -5.50 -8.91 3.53
C ILE A 151 -6.59 -8.81 4.60
N MET A 152 -7.86 -8.83 4.21
CA MET A 152 -8.98 -8.89 5.17
C MET A 152 -8.92 -10.16 6.03
N LYS A 153 -8.44 -11.29 5.49
CA LYS A 153 -8.17 -12.52 6.26
C LYS A 153 -6.97 -12.41 7.20
N GLN A 154 -6.08 -11.44 7.01
CA GLN A 154 -4.91 -11.15 7.87
C GLN A 154 -5.25 -10.14 8.99
N PRO A 155 -6.48 -10.25 9.48
CA PRO A 155 -7.38 -9.17 9.87
C PRO A 155 -6.79 -7.74 9.88
N ASP A 156 -6.38 -7.23 8.70
CA ASP A 156 -5.84 -5.88 8.49
C ASP A 156 -6.81 -5.00 7.69
N LEU A 157 -7.86 -4.54 8.38
CA LEU A 157 -8.93 -3.74 7.77
C LEU A 157 -8.40 -2.43 7.17
N GLY A 158 -7.54 -1.72 7.90
CA GLY A 158 -7.00 -0.43 7.43
C GLY A 158 -6.23 -0.57 6.12
N THR A 159 -5.36 -1.57 6.02
CA THR A 159 -4.57 -1.78 4.80
C THR A 159 -5.42 -2.30 3.64
N SER A 160 -6.40 -3.18 3.92
CA SER A 160 -7.35 -3.62 2.88
C SER A 160 -8.15 -2.45 2.29
N LEU A 161 -8.58 -1.50 3.13
CA LEU A 161 -9.33 -0.32 2.70
C LEU A 161 -8.46 0.62 1.86
N LEU A 162 -7.20 0.84 2.24
CA LEU A 162 -6.25 1.65 1.48
C LEU A 162 -5.95 1.04 0.09
N ILE A 163 -5.77 -0.27 0.02
CA ILE A 163 -5.54 -0.94 -1.28
C ILE A 163 -6.80 -0.91 -2.12
N ALA A 164 -7.97 -1.18 -1.52
CA ALA A 164 -9.25 -1.06 -2.19
C ALA A 164 -9.44 0.35 -2.77
N SER A 165 -9.29 1.39 -1.96
CA SER A 165 -9.46 2.78 -2.42
C SER A 165 -8.47 3.16 -3.51
N SER A 166 -7.20 2.76 -3.40
CA SER A 166 -6.19 3.01 -4.44
C SER A 166 -6.55 2.35 -5.78
N GLY A 167 -7.03 1.10 -5.76
CA GLY A 167 -7.45 0.40 -6.97
C GLY A 167 -8.75 0.98 -7.55
N PHE A 168 -9.70 1.34 -6.69
CA PHE A 168 -10.93 2.04 -7.10
C PHE A 168 -10.63 3.37 -7.80
N TYR A 169 -9.65 4.13 -7.31
CA TYR A 169 -9.23 5.38 -7.95
C TYR A 169 -8.72 5.13 -9.39
N VAL A 170 -7.93 4.07 -9.60
CA VAL A 170 -7.47 3.70 -10.95
C VAL A 170 -8.63 3.26 -11.85
N LEU A 171 -9.58 2.47 -11.34
CA LEU A 171 -10.78 2.08 -12.09
C LEU A 171 -11.60 3.29 -12.54
N PHE A 172 -11.73 4.29 -11.68
CA PHE A 172 -12.41 5.55 -12.01
C PHE A 172 -11.66 6.31 -13.11
N LEU A 173 -10.34 6.49 -12.96
CA LEU A 173 -9.52 7.16 -13.96
C LEU A 173 -9.50 6.43 -15.32
N ALA A 174 -9.67 5.11 -15.33
CA ALA A 174 -9.80 4.32 -16.55
C ALA A 174 -11.16 4.52 -17.27
N GLY A 175 -12.08 5.31 -16.72
CA GLY A 175 -13.35 5.67 -17.34
C GLY A 175 -14.57 4.89 -16.81
N LEU A 176 -14.46 4.24 -15.64
CA LEU A 176 -15.63 3.65 -14.98
C LEU A 176 -16.62 4.75 -14.60
N SER A 177 -17.89 4.60 -14.98
CA SER A 177 -18.90 5.61 -14.66
C SER A 177 -19.08 5.78 -13.15
N TRP A 178 -19.25 7.02 -12.69
CA TRP A 178 -19.46 7.34 -11.27
C TRP A 178 -20.67 6.61 -10.65
N ARG A 179 -21.63 6.19 -11.48
CA ARG A 179 -22.81 5.42 -11.07
C ARG A 179 -22.42 4.06 -10.51
N PHE A 180 -21.41 3.41 -11.09
CA PHE A 180 -20.87 2.17 -10.54
C PHE A 180 -20.07 2.40 -9.26
N LEU A 181 -19.40 3.55 -9.11
CA LEU A 181 -18.76 3.92 -7.85
C LEU A 181 -19.78 4.05 -6.72
N ILE A 182 -20.87 4.78 -6.96
CA ILE A 182 -21.95 4.87 -5.98
C ILE A 182 -22.59 3.52 -5.73
N GLY A 183 -22.88 2.75 -6.79
CA GLY A 183 -23.44 1.41 -6.65
C GLY A 183 -22.58 0.50 -5.80
N ALA A 184 -21.25 0.51 -6.01
CA ALA A 184 -20.30 -0.28 -5.22
C ALA A 184 -20.23 0.20 -3.76
N SER A 185 -20.14 1.51 -3.53
CA SER A 185 -20.13 2.09 -2.18
C SER A 185 -21.41 1.78 -1.41
N VAL A 186 -22.58 1.93 -2.04
CA VAL A 186 -23.88 1.61 -1.45
C VAL A 186 -23.99 0.11 -1.18
N SER A 187 -23.51 -0.74 -2.09
CA SER A 187 -23.49 -2.20 -1.88
C SER A 187 -22.60 -2.60 -0.71
N LEU A 188 -21.41 -1.99 -0.58
CA LEU A 188 -20.52 -2.19 0.57
C LEU A 188 -21.18 -1.73 1.88
N MET A 189 -21.86 -0.59 1.86
CA MET A 189 -22.60 -0.10 3.02
C MET A 189 -23.76 -1.04 3.39
N ALA A 190 -24.50 -1.55 2.40
CA ALA A 190 -25.58 -2.51 2.63
C ALA A 190 -25.06 -3.85 3.20
N LEU A 191 -23.84 -4.24 2.85
CA LEU A 191 -23.17 -5.43 3.37
C LEU A 191 -22.51 -5.21 4.75
N MET A 192 -22.51 -4.00 5.31
CA MET A 192 -21.94 -3.73 6.65
C MET A 192 -22.43 -4.69 7.75
N PRO A 193 -23.72 -5.06 7.85
CA PRO A 193 -24.18 -5.99 8.87
C PRO A 193 -23.56 -7.39 8.74
N VAL A 194 -23.31 -7.83 7.49
CA VAL A 194 -22.63 -9.10 7.20
C VAL A 194 -21.16 -8.99 7.57
N PHE A 195 -20.51 -7.88 7.24
CA PHE A 195 -19.12 -7.68 7.67
C PHE A 195 -19.01 -7.62 9.18
N TRP A 196 -19.95 -6.96 9.88
CA TRP A 196 -19.98 -6.87 11.33
C TRP A 196 -20.02 -8.25 12.02
N SER A 197 -20.79 -9.20 11.47
CA SER A 197 -20.85 -10.56 12.01
C SER A 197 -19.60 -11.39 11.73
N MET A 198 -18.81 -11.03 10.72
CA MET A 198 -17.54 -11.68 10.38
C MET A 198 -16.32 -11.07 11.10
N LEU A 199 -16.49 -9.94 11.79
CA LEU A 199 -15.41 -9.30 12.54
C LEU A 199 -15.06 -10.09 13.80
N HIS A 200 -13.76 -10.22 14.07
CA HIS A 200 -13.27 -10.74 15.35
C HIS A 200 -13.67 -9.81 16.51
N ASP A 201 -13.80 -10.36 17.73
CA ASP A 201 -14.22 -9.61 18.93
C ASP A 201 -13.38 -8.36 19.18
N TYR A 202 -12.06 -8.43 18.96
CA TYR A 202 -11.18 -7.28 19.12
C TYR A 202 -11.44 -6.18 18.08
N GLN A 203 -11.90 -6.53 16.87
CA GLN A 203 -12.19 -5.58 15.81
C GLN A 203 -13.49 -4.84 16.10
N ARG A 204 -14.52 -5.58 16.54
CA ARG A 204 -15.79 -5.00 17.00
C ARG A 204 -15.57 -4.04 18.16
N ARG A 205 -14.81 -4.47 19.16
CA ARG A 205 -14.50 -3.64 20.33
C ARG A 205 -13.73 -2.37 19.98
N ARG A 206 -12.85 -2.38 18.97
CA ARG A 206 -12.19 -1.16 18.48
C ARG A 206 -13.16 -0.19 17.81
N ILE A 207 -14.15 -0.69 17.09
CA ILE A 207 -15.17 0.15 16.47
C ILE A 207 -16.12 0.70 17.54
N GLU A 208 -16.51 -0.12 18.51
CA GLU A 208 -17.32 0.33 19.65
C GLU A 208 -16.62 1.42 20.44
N ILE A 209 -15.34 1.24 20.78
CA ILE A 209 -14.51 2.26 21.46
C ILE A 209 -14.39 3.57 20.66
N LEU A 210 -14.44 3.51 19.32
CA LEU A 210 -14.41 4.70 18.48
C LEU A 210 -15.67 5.57 18.67
N PHE A 211 -16.83 4.93 18.83
CA PHE A 211 -18.12 5.61 19.00
C PHE A 211 -18.46 5.90 20.46
N ASP A 212 -18.05 5.01 21.36
CA ASP A 212 -18.19 5.14 22.80
C ASP A 212 -16.87 4.76 23.49
N PRO A 213 -16.00 5.74 23.77
CA PRO A 213 -14.70 5.49 24.38
C PRO A 213 -14.77 5.25 25.91
N THR A 214 -15.97 5.18 26.50
CA THR A 214 -16.17 4.93 27.94
C THR A 214 -16.22 3.43 28.27
#